data_AF-A0A9E3P2N8-F1
#
_entry.id   AF-A0A9E3P2N8-F1
#
_cell.length_a   1.000
_cell.length_b   1.000
_cell.length_c   1.000
_cell.angle_alpha   90.00
_cell.angle_beta   90.00
_cell.angle_gamma   90.00
#
_symmetry.space_group_name_H-M   'P 1'
#
loop_
_entity.id
_entity.type
_entity.pdbx_description
1 polymer ?
#
loop_
_entity_poly.entity_id
_entity_poly.type
_entity_poly.pdbx_seq_one_letter_code
_entity_poly.pdbx_strand_id
1 'polypeptide(L)'
;MRASKNILRALFVLVALACGIVVAGCDDVIDDPTFRTWCGDQLCSWKLESGSIRRAATWHPKDYGVELVDTPTAISQETSNSPRCLELTTIANVAPEAQVTVGLDFNRDGTIDHQLPLAATGFREAKLQVTAPLKYEGIRFVITKKGAGTAILAQMRVRGVAGCTAPPVEMENLPLGTPCSLQGGGDECVSGVCCDGICSECCQESPVGEQLPNDGGILRNTPVACPDEGKCERASNDLRGFFLPSAPLQCDPGKGKKGAKAECVVGADCASGVCEGAVLRSSSSSQGVSCPADFDGGPSCNVSMVRGGTCR
;
A
#
# COMPACT_ATOMS: atom_id res chain seq x y z
N MET A 1 -1.88 -25.02 -84.98
CA MET A 1 -2.86 -26.13 -84.97
C MET A 1 -3.28 -26.39 -83.51
N ARG A 2 -4.57 -26.73 -83.33
CA ARG A 2 -5.37 -27.03 -82.11
C ARG A 2 -4.59 -27.68 -80.94
N ALA A 3 -4.93 -27.57 -79.64
CA ALA A 3 -6.22 -27.51 -78.93
C ALA A 3 -6.01 -26.94 -77.49
N SER A 4 -6.85 -26.02 -76.96
CA SER A 4 -8.07 -26.22 -76.15
C SER A 4 -7.91 -26.83 -74.73
N LYS A 5 -8.21 -26.03 -73.70
CA LYS A 5 -9.14 -26.27 -72.55
C LYS A 5 -8.85 -25.25 -71.43
N ASN A 6 -9.68 -24.22 -71.27
CA ASN A 6 -10.79 -24.13 -70.29
C ASN A 6 -10.41 -24.60 -68.88
N ILE A 7 -10.59 -23.72 -67.86
CA ILE A 7 -11.46 -23.95 -66.67
C ILE A 7 -11.21 -22.87 -65.58
N LEU A 8 -12.32 -22.21 -65.22
CA LEU A 8 -12.72 -21.62 -63.92
C LEU A 8 -11.72 -20.76 -63.12
N ARG A 9 -11.96 -19.46 -62.93
CA ARG A 9 -12.79 -18.87 -61.83
C ARG A 9 -12.49 -19.45 -60.45
N ALA A 10 -11.68 -18.74 -59.66
CA ALA A 10 -11.81 -18.68 -58.21
C ALA A 10 -11.20 -17.35 -57.71
N LEU A 11 -12.05 -16.33 -57.62
CA LEU A 11 -11.77 -15.08 -56.92
C LEU A 11 -11.93 -15.38 -55.41
N PHE A 12 -10.84 -15.62 -54.69
CA PHE A 12 -10.86 -15.68 -53.22
C PHE A 12 -10.22 -14.40 -52.69
N VAL A 13 -11.07 -13.39 -52.46
CA VAL A 13 -10.71 -12.21 -51.65
C VAL A 13 -10.85 -12.62 -50.19
N LEU A 14 -9.74 -13.00 -49.59
CA LEU A 14 -9.61 -13.22 -48.14
C LEU A 14 -9.60 -11.84 -47.45
N VAL A 15 -10.79 -11.36 -47.07
CA VAL A 15 -10.91 -10.26 -46.09
C VAL A 15 -10.59 -10.86 -44.73
N ALA A 16 -9.32 -10.78 -44.33
CA ALA A 16 -8.91 -11.04 -42.96
C ALA A 16 -9.49 -9.93 -42.08
N LEU A 17 -10.63 -10.21 -41.46
CA LEU A 17 -11.22 -9.39 -40.41
C LEU A 17 -10.31 -9.52 -39.18
N ALA A 18 -9.27 -8.70 -39.14
CA ALA A 18 -8.48 -8.49 -37.93
C ALA A 18 -9.37 -7.76 -36.93
N CYS A 19 -10.14 -8.52 -36.14
CA CYS A 19 -10.64 -8.04 -34.85
C CYS A 19 -9.42 -7.77 -33.98
N GLY A 20 -8.89 -6.54 -34.09
CA GLY A 20 -8.05 -5.98 -33.05
C GLY A 20 -8.88 -5.91 -31.79
N ILE A 21 -8.76 -6.93 -30.95
CA ILE A 21 -9.19 -6.85 -29.56
C ILE A 21 -8.26 -5.80 -28.95
N VAL A 22 -8.74 -4.57 -28.89
CA VAL A 22 -8.14 -3.53 -28.07
C VAL A 22 -8.34 -4.00 -26.63
N VAL A 23 -7.32 -4.65 -26.07
CA VAL A 23 -7.25 -4.98 -24.63
C VAL A 23 -7.02 -3.67 -23.88
N ALA A 24 -8.02 -2.79 -23.87
CA ALA A 24 -8.06 -1.63 -23.01
C ALA A 24 -8.66 -2.09 -21.67
N GLY A 25 -7.82 -2.61 -20.76
CA GLY A 25 -8.36 -2.95 -19.44
C GLY A 25 -7.52 -3.77 -18.46
N CYS A 26 -6.20 -3.93 -18.64
CA CYS A 26 -5.40 -4.74 -17.71
C CYS A 26 -4.61 -3.94 -16.66
N ASP A 27 -4.71 -2.60 -16.65
CA ASP A 27 -3.79 -1.76 -15.85
C ASP A 27 -4.42 -1.18 -14.57
N ASP A 28 -5.58 -1.70 -14.14
CA ASP A 28 -6.16 -1.29 -12.86
C ASP A 28 -5.34 -1.93 -11.71
N VAL A 29 -5.03 -1.12 -10.69
CA VAL A 29 -4.23 -1.48 -9.51
C VAL A 29 -5.05 -2.31 -8.51
N ILE A 30 -6.38 -2.20 -8.59
CA ILE A 30 -7.35 -2.92 -7.77
C ILE A 30 -8.08 -3.99 -8.58
N ASP A 31 -8.42 -5.09 -7.92
CA ASP A 31 -9.27 -6.16 -8.40
C ASP A 31 -10.76 -5.80 -8.30
N ASP A 32 -11.54 -6.31 -9.26
CA ASP A 32 -12.97 -6.01 -9.41
C ASP A 32 -13.31 -4.50 -9.27
N PRO A 33 -12.78 -3.63 -10.15
CA PRO A 33 -13.04 -2.20 -10.09
C PRO A 33 -14.52 -1.82 -10.33
N THR A 34 -15.36 -2.79 -10.70
CA THR A 34 -16.79 -2.59 -10.98
C THR A 34 -17.72 -3.12 -9.89
N PHE A 35 -17.19 -3.73 -8.82
CA PHE A 35 -17.98 -4.36 -7.76
C PHE A 35 -19.00 -5.39 -8.26
N ARG A 36 -18.69 -6.09 -9.35
CA ARG A 36 -19.60 -7.03 -10.03
C ARG A 36 -19.35 -8.48 -9.63
N THR A 37 -18.22 -8.76 -8.98
CA THR A 37 -17.80 -10.12 -8.65
C THR A 37 -18.26 -10.44 -7.23
N TRP A 38 -19.43 -11.07 -7.12
CA TRP A 38 -20.05 -11.45 -5.85
C TRP A 38 -19.91 -12.93 -5.53
N CYS A 39 -19.50 -13.23 -4.31
CA CYS A 39 -19.31 -14.57 -3.75
C CYS A 39 -20.41 -14.83 -2.72
N GLY A 40 -21.64 -15.03 -3.20
CA GLY A 40 -22.84 -15.03 -2.34
C GLY A 40 -23.26 -13.59 -2.00
N ASP A 41 -23.37 -13.29 -0.72
CA ASP A 41 -23.81 -11.98 -0.21
C ASP A 41 -22.64 -11.00 0.05
N GLN A 42 -21.43 -11.37 -0.35
CA GLN A 42 -20.21 -10.58 -0.21
C GLN A 42 -19.53 -10.34 -1.56
N LEU A 43 -18.68 -9.32 -1.63
CA LEU A 43 -17.78 -9.10 -2.77
C LEU A 43 -16.59 -10.07 -2.69
N CYS A 44 -16.17 -10.64 -3.82
CA CYS A 44 -15.08 -11.62 -3.83
C CYS A 44 -13.70 -11.00 -3.58
N SER A 45 -13.47 -9.79 -4.14
CA SER A 45 -12.16 -9.11 -4.08
C SER A 45 -12.09 -7.99 -3.06
N TRP A 46 -13.18 -7.75 -2.31
CA TRP A 46 -13.24 -6.67 -1.31
C TRP A 46 -13.61 -7.24 0.04
N LYS A 47 -12.83 -6.90 1.06
CA LYS A 47 -13.09 -7.29 2.43
C LYS A 47 -14.09 -6.33 3.06
N LEU A 48 -15.15 -6.87 3.69
CA LEU A 48 -16.03 -6.10 4.55
C LEU A 48 -15.35 -5.89 5.91
N GLU A 49 -15.05 -4.64 6.26
CA GLU A 49 -14.39 -4.28 7.53
C GLU A 49 -15.41 -3.99 8.63
N SER A 50 -16.54 -3.37 8.29
CA SER A 50 -17.63 -3.06 9.23
C SER A 50 -18.94 -2.76 8.50
N GLY A 51 -20.06 -2.84 9.24
CA GLY A 51 -21.40 -2.56 8.73
C GLY A 51 -21.93 -3.68 7.83
N SER A 52 -22.71 -3.31 6.81
CA SER A 52 -23.27 -4.26 5.86
C SER A 52 -23.32 -3.68 4.45
N ILE A 53 -23.23 -4.58 3.48
CA ILE A 53 -23.30 -4.27 2.06
C ILE A 53 -24.41 -5.10 1.40
N ARG A 54 -24.92 -4.61 0.27
CA ARG A 54 -25.82 -5.39 -0.59
C ARG A 54 -25.65 -5.02 -2.05
N ARG A 55 -26.13 -5.89 -2.93
CA ARG A 55 -26.27 -5.58 -4.36
C ARG A 55 -27.34 -4.50 -4.53
N ALA A 56 -27.02 -3.47 -5.30
CA ALA A 56 -27.97 -2.43 -5.66
C ALA A 56 -27.84 -2.08 -7.14
N ALA A 57 -28.95 -1.70 -7.76
CA ALA A 57 -28.96 -1.26 -9.15
C ALA A 57 -28.20 0.07 -9.30
N THR A 58 -27.50 0.24 -10.41
CA THR A 58 -26.78 1.46 -10.77
C THR A 58 -27.67 2.39 -11.61
N TRP A 59 -27.17 2.93 -12.73
CA TRP A 59 -27.96 3.69 -13.70
C TRP A 59 -28.95 2.82 -14.49
N HIS A 60 -28.80 1.49 -14.46
CA HIS A 60 -29.68 0.56 -15.15
C HIS A 60 -30.16 -0.54 -14.20
N PRO A 61 -31.45 -0.96 -14.22
CA PRO A 61 -31.98 -1.94 -13.27
C PRO A 61 -31.33 -3.34 -13.31
N LYS A 62 -30.65 -3.66 -14.41
CA LYS A 62 -29.90 -4.92 -14.60
C LYS A 62 -28.38 -4.75 -14.45
N ASP A 63 -27.92 -3.54 -14.16
CA ASP A 63 -26.53 -3.28 -13.85
C ASP A 63 -26.41 -3.07 -12.33
N TYR A 64 -25.52 -3.83 -11.70
CA TYR A 64 -25.40 -3.87 -10.26
C TYR A 64 -24.04 -3.37 -9.83
N GLY A 65 -24.04 -2.62 -8.73
CA GLY A 65 -22.85 -2.28 -7.96
C GLY A 65 -23.03 -2.71 -6.51
N VAL A 66 -22.35 -2.02 -5.60
CA VAL A 66 -22.43 -2.25 -4.15
C VAL A 66 -23.07 -1.06 -3.46
N GLU A 67 -24.07 -1.31 -2.61
CA GLU A 67 -24.58 -0.32 -1.67
C GLU A 67 -23.93 -0.50 -0.30
N LEU A 68 -23.45 0.59 0.27
CA LEU A 68 -22.98 0.67 1.65
C LEU A 68 -24.20 1.00 2.54
N VAL A 69 -24.73 0.01 3.25
CA VAL A 69 -26.05 0.09 3.88
C VAL A 69 -26.00 0.83 5.21
N ASP A 70 -25.24 0.29 6.17
CA ASP A 70 -25.16 0.85 7.53
C ASP A 70 -24.29 2.11 7.60
N THR A 71 -24.40 2.82 8.72
CA THR A 71 -23.45 3.88 9.09
C THR A 71 -22.84 3.58 10.46
N PRO A 72 -21.51 3.34 10.56
CA PRO A 72 -20.56 3.28 9.45
C PRO A 72 -20.65 1.95 8.67
N THR A 73 -20.23 1.97 7.41
CA THR A 73 -19.88 0.77 6.63
C THR A 73 -18.53 1.02 5.98
N ALA A 74 -17.65 0.01 6.00
CA ALA A 74 -16.36 0.10 5.34
C ALA A 74 -16.01 -1.19 4.59
N ILE A 75 -15.48 -1.04 3.38
CA ILE A 75 -14.88 -2.13 2.60
C ILE A 75 -13.44 -1.77 2.24
N SER A 76 -12.58 -2.78 2.09
CA SER A 76 -11.15 -2.56 1.79
C SER A 76 -10.59 -3.55 0.79
N GLN A 77 -9.46 -3.19 0.19
CA GLN A 77 -8.64 -4.05 -0.63
C GLN A 77 -7.17 -3.63 -0.56
N GLU A 78 -6.27 -4.60 -0.45
CA GLU A 78 -4.83 -4.38 -0.59
C GLU A 78 -4.37 -4.61 -2.02
N THR A 79 -3.37 -3.85 -2.47
CA THR A 79 -2.82 -3.98 -3.82
C THR A 79 -1.34 -4.34 -3.77
N SER A 80 -0.91 -5.13 -4.75
CA SER A 80 0.50 -5.52 -4.91
C SER A 80 1.33 -4.48 -5.67
N ASN A 81 0.67 -3.60 -6.43
CA ASN A 81 1.33 -2.56 -7.22
C ASN A 81 1.39 -1.25 -6.43
N SER A 82 2.51 -0.54 -6.57
CA SER A 82 2.81 0.70 -5.85
C SER A 82 3.21 1.82 -6.83
N PRO A 83 2.28 2.35 -7.65
CA PRO A 83 2.60 3.42 -8.59
C PRO A 83 2.77 4.76 -7.86
N ARG A 84 3.79 5.53 -8.26
CA ARG A 84 4.06 6.87 -7.71
C ARG A 84 2.92 7.86 -7.90
N CYS A 85 2.13 7.69 -8.95
CA CYS A 85 1.04 8.58 -9.30
C CYS A 85 -0.20 7.74 -9.63
N LEU A 86 -1.27 7.99 -8.87
CA LEU A 86 -2.52 7.24 -8.90
C LEU A 86 -3.59 8.12 -9.54
N GLU A 87 -4.27 7.62 -10.57
CA GLU A 87 -5.53 8.19 -11.06
C GLU A 87 -6.69 7.34 -10.54
N LEU A 88 -7.54 7.95 -9.73
CA LEU A 88 -8.76 7.35 -9.20
C LEU A 88 -9.94 7.85 -10.03
N THR A 89 -10.65 6.93 -10.69
CA THR A 89 -11.89 7.23 -11.42
C THR A 89 -13.05 6.50 -10.74
N THR A 90 -14.04 7.26 -10.26
CA THR A 90 -15.18 6.70 -9.52
C THR A 90 -16.50 7.05 -10.19
N ILE A 91 -17.47 6.15 -10.09
CA ILE A 91 -18.85 6.33 -10.52
C ILE A 91 -19.74 5.84 -9.39
N ALA A 92 -20.48 6.75 -8.77
CA ALA A 92 -21.33 6.43 -7.63
C ALA A 92 -22.57 7.34 -7.56
N ASN A 93 -23.54 6.91 -6.77
CA ASN A 93 -24.69 7.71 -6.36
C ASN A 93 -24.72 7.78 -4.83
N VAL A 94 -24.30 8.93 -4.31
CA VAL A 94 -24.21 9.22 -2.88
C VAL A 94 -25.22 10.31 -2.55
N ALA A 95 -26.13 10.02 -1.63
CA ALA A 95 -27.11 10.98 -1.14
C ALA A 95 -26.39 12.10 -0.36
N PRO A 96 -26.91 13.35 -0.36
CA PRO A 96 -26.27 14.48 0.33
C PRO A 96 -26.02 14.27 1.83
N GLU A 97 -26.87 13.49 2.49
CA GLU A 97 -26.75 13.12 3.91
C GLU A 97 -25.72 12.02 4.18
N ALA A 98 -25.23 11.34 3.13
CA ALA A 98 -24.19 10.33 3.19
C ALA A 98 -22.83 10.95 2.88
N GLN A 99 -21.82 10.60 3.66
CA GLN A 99 -20.43 10.97 3.46
C GLN A 99 -19.65 9.71 3.09
N VAL A 100 -19.26 9.60 1.83
CA VAL A 100 -18.43 8.50 1.35
C VAL A 100 -17.03 9.02 1.06
N THR A 101 -16.02 8.26 1.49
CA THR A 101 -14.62 8.62 1.31
C THR A 101 -13.80 7.41 0.86
N VAL A 102 -12.73 7.66 0.14
CA VAL A 102 -11.66 6.69 -0.13
C VAL A 102 -10.46 7.07 0.73
N GLY A 103 -10.13 6.20 1.68
CA GLY A 103 -8.87 6.23 2.41
C GLY A 103 -7.78 5.46 1.67
N LEU A 104 -6.56 5.96 1.73
CA LEU A 104 -5.33 5.33 1.27
C LEU A 104 -4.44 5.07 2.48
N ASP A 105 -4.01 3.83 2.63
CA ASP A 105 -3.07 3.34 3.65
C ASP A 105 -1.84 2.80 2.90
N PHE A 106 -0.80 3.61 2.80
CA PHE A 106 0.40 3.37 2.00
C PHE A 106 1.38 2.36 2.64
N ASN A 107 1.19 2.04 3.93
CA ASN A 107 2.03 1.05 4.61
C ASN A 107 1.28 -0.22 5.00
N ARG A 108 -0.02 -0.29 4.70
CA ARG A 108 -0.93 -1.38 5.08
C ARG A 108 -0.89 -1.63 6.58
N ASP A 109 -0.86 -0.54 7.32
CA ASP A 109 -0.75 -0.56 8.77
C ASP A 109 -2.06 -0.40 9.52
N GLY A 110 -3.15 -0.17 8.78
CA GLY A 110 -4.47 0.06 9.33
C GLY A 110 -4.78 1.54 9.60
N THR A 111 -3.80 2.43 9.50
CA THR A 111 -3.97 3.88 9.57
C THR A 111 -4.22 4.43 8.17
N ILE A 112 -5.15 5.37 8.05
CA ILE A 112 -5.42 6.04 6.78
C ILE A 112 -4.52 7.28 6.69
N ASP A 113 -3.58 7.26 5.75
CA ASP A 113 -2.61 8.34 5.52
C ASP A 113 -3.22 9.48 4.69
N HIS A 114 -4.12 9.15 3.77
CA HIS A 114 -4.77 10.13 2.92
C HIS A 114 -6.24 9.79 2.70
N GLN A 115 -7.10 10.80 2.72
CA GLN A 115 -8.53 10.61 2.56
C GLN A 115 -9.12 11.56 1.53
N LEU A 116 -9.87 11.00 0.59
CA LEU A 116 -10.54 11.74 -0.49
C LEU A 116 -12.06 11.58 -0.39
N PRO A 117 -12.83 12.67 -0.51
CA PRO A 117 -14.29 12.56 -0.58
C PRO A 117 -14.74 11.99 -1.93
N LEU A 118 -15.76 11.12 -1.91
CA LEU A 118 -16.50 10.68 -3.10
C LEU A 118 -17.78 11.49 -3.23
N ALA A 119 -17.69 12.60 -3.97
CA ALA A 119 -18.79 13.56 -4.12
C ALA A 119 -19.75 13.26 -5.30
N ALA A 120 -19.97 12.00 -5.65
CA ALA A 120 -20.73 11.64 -6.84
C ALA A 120 -22.25 11.54 -6.55
N THR A 121 -23.04 12.41 -7.17
CA THR A 121 -24.51 12.30 -7.23
C THR A 121 -24.94 11.79 -8.61
N GLY A 122 -25.84 10.81 -8.65
CA GLY A 122 -26.45 10.33 -9.90
C GLY A 122 -25.52 9.61 -10.89
N PHE A 123 -24.56 8.82 -10.40
CA PHE A 123 -23.66 8.00 -11.22
C PHE A 123 -22.85 8.79 -12.26
N ARG A 124 -22.42 10.00 -11.89
CA ARG A 124 -21.47 10.77 -12.68
C ARG A 124 -20.04 10.32 -12.37
N GLU A 125 -19.20 10.34 -13.40
CA GLU A 125 -17.78 10.07 -13.25
C GLU A 125 -17.08 11.20 -12.51
N ALA A 126 -16.25 10.85 -11.54
CA ALA A 126 -15.32 11.76 -10.87
C ALA A 126 -13.90 11.21 -10.98
N LYS A 127 -12.94 12.08 -11.31
CA LYS A 127 -11.52 11.74 -11.43
C LYS A 127 -10.70 12.56 -10.45
N LEU A 128 -9.77 11.89 -9.77
CA LEU A 128 -8.82 12.50 -8.86
C LEU A 128 -7.44 11.89 -9.09
N GLN A 129 -6.41 12.68 -8.89
CA GLN A 129 -5.02 12.20 -8.93
C GLN A 129 -4.37 12.37 -7.56
N VAL A 130 -3.58 11.38 -7.17
CA VAL A 130 -2.81 11.37 -5.92
C VAL A 130 -1.37 11.03 -6.22
N THR A 131 -0.46 11.88 -5.74
CA THR A 131 0.98 11.59 -5.74
C THR A 131 1.31 10.83 -4.46
N ALA A 132 1.75 9.58 -4.58
CA ALA A 132 2.08 8.75 -3.42
C ALA A 132 3.33 9.28 -2.67
N PRO A 133 3.50 8.97 -1.37
CA PRO A 133 4.69 9.31 -0.58
C PRO A 133 5.96 8.76 -1.21
N LEU A 134 7.11 9.43 -1.10
CA LEU A 134 8.36 9.03 -1.79
C LEU A 134 8.77 7.57 -1.55
N LYS A 135 8.53 7.05 -0.34
CA LYS A 135 8.75 5.66 0.05
C LYS A 135 7.51 5.14 0.76
N TYR A 136 7.12 3.91 0.46
CA TYR A 136 6.01 3.21 1.10
C TYR A 136 5.99 1.73 0.70
N GLU A 137 5.25 0.89 1.44
CA GLU A 137 5.26 -0.57 1.24
C GLU A 137 4.21 -1.11 0.27
N GLY A 138 3.05 -0.46 0.15
CA GLY A 138 1.92 -0.97 -0.62
C GLY A 138 0.74 -0.01 -0.57
N ILE A 139 -0.43 -0.38 -1.03
CA ILE A 139 -1.61 0.47 -0.80
C ILE A 139 -2.75 -0.42 -0.35
N ARG A 140 -3.40 -0.02 0.73
CA ARG A 140 -4.73 -0.49 1.10
C ARG A 140 -5.72 0.62 0.84
N PHE A 141 -6.66 0.36 -0.05
CA PHE A 141 -7.78 1.26 -0.32
C PHE A 141 -8.91 0.91 0.64
N VAL A 142 -9.48 1.93 1.29
CA VAL A 142 -10.59 1.75 2.23
C VAL A 142 -11.72 2.68 1.84
N ILE A 143 -12.85 2.14 1.39
CA ILE A 143 -14.04 2.94 1.10
C ILE A 143 -14.92 2.94 2.33
N THR A 144 -15.17 4.12 2.90
CA THR A 144 -15.98 4.27 4.11
C THR A 144 -17.18 5.16 3.84
N LYS A 145 -18.36 4.69 4.26
CA LYS A 145 -19.57 5.51 4.41
C LYS A 145 -19.76 5.89 5.87
N LYS A 146 -20.06 7.18 6.09
CA LYS A 146 -20.63 7.73 7.33
C LYS A 146 -21.90 8.51 6.98
N GLY A 147 -22.73 8.81 7.97
CA GLY A 147 -23.96 9.57 7.75
C GLY A 147 -25.11 8.71 7.22
N ALA A 148 -26.32 9.28 7.27
CA ALA A 148 -27.52 8.62 6.81
C ALA A 148 -27.60 8.61 5.27
N GLY A 149 -28.59 7.94 4.69
CA GLY A 149 -28.88 8.00 3.25
C GLY A 149 -28.13 6.97 2.40
N THR A 150 -28.44 7.01 1.10
CA THR A 150 -28.02 6.01 0.13
C THR A 150 -26.59 6.26 -0.35
N ALA A 151 -25.79 5.20 -0.47
CA ALA A 151 -24.46 5.25 -1.08
C ALA A 151 -24.24 4.01 -1.93
N ILE A 152 -24.40 4.15 -3.25
CA ILE A 152 -24.24 3.06 -4.21
C ILE A 152 -23.01 3.34 -5.07
N LEU A 153 -22.04 2.43 -5.04
CA LEU A 153 -20.81 2.48 -5.84
C LEU A 153 -21.00 1.58 -7.05
N ALA A 154 -20.89 2.15 -8.25
CA ALA A 154 -20.94 1.40 -9.50
C ALA A 154 -19.53 1.05 -10.01
N GLN A 155 -18.56 1.93 -9.78
CA GLN A 155 -17.18 1.71 -10.21
C GLN A 155 -16.20 2.50 -9.34
N MET A 156 -15.05 1.90 -9.07
CA MET A 156 -13.82 2.56 -8.65
C MET A 156 -12.69 1.94 -9.46
N ARG A 157 -12.04 2.72 -10.30
CA ARG A 157 -10.83 2.33 -11.02
C ARG A 157 -9.66 3.09 -10.44
N VAL A 158 -8.53 2.42 -10.31
CA VAL A 158 -7.29 3.02 -9.85
C VAL A 158 -6.20 2.63 -10.82
N ARG A 159 -5.51 3.59 -11.42
CA ARG A 159 -4.45 3.33 -12.39
C ARG A 159 -3.17 4.01 -12.00
N GLY A 160 -2.05 3.34 -12.24
CA GLY A 160 -0.75 3.99 -12.25
C GLY A 160 -0.61 4.85 -13.51
N VAL A 161 -0.50 6.16 -13.37
CA VAL A 161 -0.26 7.08 -14.49
C VAL A 161 1.05 7.83 -14.28
N ALA A 162 1.55 8.48 -15.33
CA ALA A 162 2.72 9.35 -15.20
C ALA A 162 2.30 10.79 -14.88
N GLY A 163 3.17 11.54 -14.20
CA GLY A 163 3.08 13.00 -14.19
C GLY A 163 2.00 13.62 -13.30
N CYS A 164 1.72 13.05 -12.13
CA CYS A 164 0.95 13.78 -11.12
C CYS A 164 1.64 15.12 -10.82
N THR A 165 0.85 16.18 -10.67
CA THR A 165 1.34 17.55 -10.42
C THR A 165 1.22 17.98 -8.97
N ALA A 166 0.37 17.30 -8.19
CA ALA A 166 0.22 17.57 -6.77
C ALA A 166 1.49 17.15 -6.01
N PRO A 167 1.84 17.82 -4.89
CA PRO A 167 2.87 17.33 -3.98
C PRO A 167 2.58 15.88 -3.52
N PRO A 168 3.64 15.08 -3.25
CA PRO A 168 3.48 13.78 -2.58
C PRO A 168 2.67 13.91 -1.29
N VAL A 169 1.86 12.91 -1.00
CA VAL A 169 1.26 12.76 0.34
C VAL A 169 2.39 12.70 1.37
N GLU A 170 2.31 13.58 2.36
CA GLU A 170 3.22 13.58 3.51
C GLU A 170 2.82 12.48 4.48
N MET A 171 3.81 11.74 4.96
CA MET A 171 3.63 10.70 5.97
C MET A 171 4.08 11.23 7.32
N GLU A 172 3.45 10.79 8.39
CA GLU A 172 3.77 11.22 9.75
C GLU A 172 3.73 10.02 10.71
N ASN A 173 4.47 10.13 11.82
CA ASN A 173 4.46 9.16 12.91
C ASN A 173 4.75 7.72 12.45
N LEU A 174 5.66 7.57 11.49
CA LEU A 174 6.11 6.28 11.01
C LEU A 174 6.93 5.58 12.10
N PRO A 175 6.56 4.35 12.52
CA PRO A 175 7.31 3.63 13.54
C PRO A 175 8.66 3.16 12.99
N LEU A 176 9.56 2.75 13.89
CA LEU A 176 10.83 2.12 13.51
C LEU A 176 10.65 1.04 12.44
N GLY A 177 11.58 0.97 11.49
CA GLY A 177 11.56 -0.04 10.44
C GLY A 177 10.66 0.27 9.25
N THR A 178 9.80 1.29 9.33
CA THR A 178 9.01 1.76 8.19
C THR A 178 9.89 2.54 7.19
N PRO A 179 9.68 2.37 5.86
CA PRO A 179 10.42 3.14 4.86
C PRO A 179 10.22 4.65 5.01
N CYS A 180 11.30 5.41 4.86
CA CYS A 180 11.31 6.87 4.95
C CYS A 180 12.22 7.48 3.86
N SER A 181 11.94 8.72 3.49
CA SER A 181 12.68 9.59 2.59
C SER A 181 13.81 10.30 3.33
N LEU A 182 15.04 10.18 2.82
CA LEU A 182 16.16 10.98 3.34
C LEU A 182 15.97 12.49 3.10
N GLN A 183 15.10 12.87 2.16
CA GLN A 183 14.81 14.28 1.88
C GLN A 183 14.10 14.97 3.05
N GLY A 184 13.27 14.22 3.80
CA GLY A 184 12.56 14.74 4.97
C GLY A 184 13.38 14.70 6.27
N GLY A 185 14.65 14.27 6.22
CA GLY A 185 15.53 14.25 7.39
C GLY A 185 15.11 13.32 8.54
N GLY A 186 14.00 12.60 8.42
CA GLY A 186 13.40 11.81 9.50
C GLY A 186 12.14 12.39 10.13
N ASP A 187 11.65 13.55 9.69
CA ASP A 187 10.48 14.21 10.27
C ASP A 187 9.19 13.37 10.21
N GLU A 188 9.11 12.44 9.26
CA GLU A 188 8.00 11.49 9.15
C GLU A 188 8.09 10.34 10.16
N CYS A 189 9.26 10.08 10.75
CA CYS A 189 9.48 9.01 11.73
C CYS A 189 9.15 9.49 13.15
N VAL A 190 8.56 8.62 13.98
CA VAL A 190 8.32 8.92 15.41
C VAL A 190 9.63 9.29 16.13
N SER A 191 10.71 8.60 15.78
CA SER A 191 12.05 8.85 16.30
C SER A 191 12.69 10.15 15.82
N GLY A 192 12.16 10.77 14.76
CA GLY A 192 12.77 11.90 14.06
C GLY A 192 14.02 11.53 13.24
N VAL A 193 14.29 10.24 13.01
CA VAL A 193 15.52 9.79 12.34
C VAL A 193 15.20 8.82 11.20
N CYS A 194 15.55 9.24 9.99
CA CYS A 194 15.56 8.39 8.80
C CYS A 194 17.00 7.99 8.45
N CYS A 195 17.33 6.70 8.59
CA CYS A 195 18.69 6.20 8.34
C CYS A 195 18.66 5.12 7.26
N ASP A 196 19.44 5.30 6.19
CA ASP A 196 19.43 4.42 5.01
C ASP A 196 18.01 4.23 4.42
N GLY A 197 17.15 5.25 4.53
CA GLY A 197 15.77 5.20 4.04
C GLY A 197 14.79 4.39 4.90
N ILE A 198 15.14 4.12 6.17
CA ILE A 198 14.29 3.41 7.13
C ILE A 198 14.26 4.16 8.48
N CYS A 199 13.07 4.31 9.07
CA CYS A 199 12.91 4.93 10.38
C CYS A 199 13.72 4.17 11.43
N SER A 200 14.63 4.86 12.11
CA SER A 200 15.62 4.29 13.03
C SER A 200 15.70 5.14 14.30
N GLU A 201 16.30 4.67 15.39
CA GLU A 201 16.49 5.53 16.59
C GLU A 201 17.78 6.35 16.53
N CYS A 202 18.73 5.88 15.74
CA CYS A 202 20.05 6.43 15.60
C CYS A 202 20.54 6.21 14.17
N CYS A 203 21.63 6.90 13.82
CA CYS A 203 22.21 6.75 12.50
C CYS A 203 23.71 6.90 12.54
N GLN A 204 24.41 6.04 11.80
CA GLN A 204 25.85 6.13 11.59
C GLN A 204 26.14 6.75 10.22
N GLU A 205 27.35 7.28 10.05
CA GLU A 205 27.80 7.66 8.71
C GLU A 205 27.75 6.44 7.78
N SER A 206 26.92 6.54 6.75
CA SER A 206 26.82 5.53 5.70
C SER A 206 27.54 6.04 4.46
N PRO A 207 28.36 5.22 3.79
CA PRO A 207 28.90 5.57 2.49
C PRO A 207 27.82 5.58 1.40
N VAL A 208 26.65 4.98 1.68
CA VAL A 208 25.49 4.93 0.79
C VAL A 208 24.70 6.23 0.97
N GLY A 209 24.29 6.83 -0.14
CA GLY A 209 23.38 7.97 -0.13
C GLY A 209 22.29 7.83 -1.18
N GLU A 210 21.18 8.52 -0.97
CA GLU A 210 20.05 8.56 -1.89
C GLU A 210 20.29 9.62 -2.96
N GLN A 211 20.21 9.23 -4.23
CA GLN A 211 20.30 10.17 -5.33
C GLN A 211 18.99 10.95 -5.46
N LEU A 212 19.09 12.28 -5.41
CA LEU A 212 17.96 13.19 -5.57
C LEU A 212 17.40 13.12 -7.00
N PRO A 213 16.06 13.04 -7.17
CA PRO A 213 15.43 12.91 -8.49
C PRO A 213 15.75 14.05 -9.47
N ASN A 214 15.98 15.27 -8.97
CA ASN A 214 15.99 16.47 -9.80
C ASN A 214 17.38 17.09 -10.00
N ASP A 215 18.29 16.94 -9.04
CA ASP A 215 19.59 17.66 -9.05
C ASP A 215 20.80 16.73 -9.15
N GLY A 216 20.61 15.41 -9.17
CA GLY A 216 21.69 14.42 -9.18
C GLY A 216 22.57 14.41 -7.92
N GLY A 217 22.27 15.26 -6.93
CA GLY A 217 22.92 15.26 -5.63
C GLY A 217 22.69 13.96 -4.88
N ILE A 218 23.63 13.58 -4.03
CA ILE A 218 23.53 12.40 -3.17
C ILE A 218 23.23 12.90 -1.75
N LEU A 219 22.01 12.67 -1.27
CA LEU A 219 21.66 12.84 0.13
C LEU A 219 22.33 11.74 0.93
N ARG A 220 23.10 12.13 1.94
CA ARG A 220 23.72 11.19 2.88
C ARG A 220 23.00 11.29 4.20
N ASN A 221 23.04 10.19 4.94
CA ASN A 221 22.57 10.16 6.31
C ASN A 221 23.28 11.22 7.16
N THR A 222 22.51 11.92 7.98
CA THR A 222 23.06 12.74 9.08
C THR A 222 23.30 11.81 10.27
N PRO A 223 24.53 11.71 10.82
CA PRO A 223 24.78 10.87 11.99
C PRO A 223 23.96 11.33 13.19
N VAL A 224 23.31 10.39 13.86
CA VAL A 224 22.54 10.62 15.08
C VAL A 224 23.04 9.64 16.13
N ALA A 225 23.65 10.17 17.19
CA ALA A 225 24.17 9.38 18.29
C ALA A 225 23.05 8.94 19.24
N CYS A 226 23.27 7.79 19.88
CA CYS A 226 22.39 7.34 20.94
C CYS A 226 22.58 8.16 22.23
N PRO A 227 21.54 8.29 23.06
CA PRO A 227 21.68 8.85 24.40
C PRO A 227 22.60 7.97 25.26
N ASP A 228 23.17 8.57 26.32
CA ASP A 228 23.97 7.89 27.35
C ASP A 228 25.12 7.01 26.83
N GLU A 229 25.77 7.45 25.74
CA GLU A 229 26.85 6.71 25.07
C GLU A 229 26.41 5.32 24.55
N GLY A 230 25.12 5.14 24.32
CA GLY A 230 24.55 3.93 23.75
C GLY A 230 25.20 3.56 22.41
N LYS A 231 25.23 2.27 22.10
CA LYS A 231 25.73 1.82 20.80
C LYS A 231 24.60 1.84 19.79
N CYS A 232 24.81 2.55 18.68
CA CYS A 232 23.93 2.50 17.54
C CYS A 232 24.22 1.23 16.74
N GLU A 233 23.33 0.24 16.81
CA GLU A 233 23.52 -1.07 16.17
C GLU A 233 22.17 -1.66 15.75
N ARG A 234 22.17 -2.66 14.85
CA ARG A 234 20.93 -3.33 14.43
C ARG A 234 20.59 -4.44 15.40
N ALA A 235 19.29 -4.70 15.62
CA ALA A 235 18.85 -5.84 16.42
C ALA A 235 19.26 -7.16 15.72
N SER A 236 20.26 -7.81 16.31
CA SER A 236 20.96 -9.02 15.86
C SER A 236 21.95 -8.84 14.68
N ASN A 237 23.19 -9.29 14.91
CA ASN A 237 24.25 -9.47 13.92
C ASN A 237 24.10 -10.78 13.11
N ASP A 238 23.07 -11.59 13.38
CA ASP A 238 22.89 -12.92 12.77
C ASP A 238 21.96 -12.93 11.55
N LEU A 239 21.32 -11.79 11.24
CA LEU A 239 20.66 -11.55 9.96
C LEU A 239 21.69 -11.30 8.83
N ARG A 240 22.60 -12.27 8.60
CA ARG A 240 23.66 -12.24 7.58
C ARG A 240 23.15 -12.39 6.15
N GLY A 241 22.03 -11.75 5.82
CA GLY A 241 21.54 -11.60 4.45
C GLY A 241 22.27 -10.44 3.78
N PHE A 242 23.18 -10.76 2.86
CA PHE A 242 24.18 -9.87 2.26
C PHE A 242 23.64 -8.66 1.45
N PHE A 243 22.33 -8.37 1.41
CA PHE A 243 21.81 -7.43 0.40
C PHE A 243 20.86 -6.32 0.81
N LEU A 244 20.22 -6.28 1.98
CA LEU A 244 19.44 -5.10 2.38
C LEU A 244 19.39 -4.94 3.92
N PRO A 245 19.47 -3.70 4.46
CA PRO A 245 19.27 -3.43 5.87
C PRO A 245 17.80 -3.71 6.26
N SER A 246 17.46 -4.96 6.59
CA SER A 246 16.07 -5.36 6.87
C SER A 246 15.55 -4.94 8.25
N ALA A 247 16.44 -4.54 9.15
CA ALA A 247 16.11 -4.13 10.51
C ALA A 247 16.64 -2.71 10.79
N PRO A 248 15.87 -1.80 11.41
CA PRO A 248 16.31 -0.43 11.67
C PRO A 248 17.50 -0.37 12.65
N LEU A 249 18.26 0.72 12.62
CA LEU A 249 19.29 0.99 13.62
C LEU A 249 18.63 1.44 14.93
N GLN A 250 19.09 0.88 16.04
CA GLN A 250 18.56 1.12 17.37
C GLN A 250 19.65 1.45 18.37
N CYS A 251 19.26 2.09 19.46
CA CYS A 251 20.15 2.35 20.58
C CYS A 251 20.12 1.19 21.56
N ASP A 252 21.27 0.51 21.71
CA ASP A 252 21.42 -0.59 22.66
C ASP A 252 20.35 -1.70 22.50
N PRO A 253 20.08 -2.21 21.27
CA PRO A 253 19.03 -3.19 21.04
C PRO A 253 19.25 -4.46 21.87
N GLY A 254 18.15 -5.06 22.34
CA GLY A 254 18.14 -6.30 23.12
C GLY A 254 18.63 -6.17 24.57
N LYS A 255 18.90 -4.95 25.07
CA LYS A 255 19.37 -4.75 26.46
C LYS A 255 18.27 -4.57 27.49
N GLY A 256 16.99 -4.65 27.11
CA GLY A 256 15.85 -4.51 28.01
C GLY A 256 15.78 -3.17 28.73
N LYS A 257 16.35 -2.11 28.14
CA LYS A 257 16.48 -0.80 28.79
C LYS A 257 15.28 0.10 28.56
N LYS A 258 14.43 -0.22 27.58
CA LYS A 258 13.34 0.67 27.16
C LYS A 258 12.15 0.55 28.11
N GLY A 259 11.66 1.69 28.58
CA GLY A 259 10.47 1.78 29.43
C GLY A 259 9.17 1.63 28.66
N ALA A 260 8.03 1.61 29.35
CA ALA A 260 6.72 1.53 28.72
C ALA A 260 6.49 2.65 27.69
N LYS A 261 5.84 2.31 26.58
CA LYS A 261 5.56 3.13 25.39
C LYS A 261 6.77 3.56 24.55
N ALA A 262 7.99 3.21 24.94
CA ALA A 262 9.15 3.44 24.08
C ALA A 262 9.07 2.56 22.82
N GLU A 263 9.60 3.07 21.71
CA GLU A 263 9.65 2.31 20.45
C GLU A 263 10.58 1.09 20.59
N CYS A 264 10.15 -0.03 20.05
CA CYS A 264 10.91 -1.28 20.10
C CYS A 264 10.77 -2.05 18.81
N VAL A 265 11.67 -2.97 18.56
CA VAL A 265 11.65 -3.86 17.40
C VAL A 265 11.40 -5.30 17.85
N VAL A 266 11.95 -5.68 19.00
CA VAL A 266 11.78 -7.00 19.62
C VAL A 266 11.48 -6.86 21.10
N GLY A 267 10.88 -7.90 21.70
CA GLY A 267 10.56 -7.92 23.13
C GLY A 267 11.78 -7.65 24.03
N ALA A 268 12.95 -8.14 23.64
CA ALA A 268 14.22 -7.95 24.36
C ALA A 268 14.68 -6.47 24.41
N ASP A 269 14.12 -5.57 23.61
CA ASP A 269 14.41 -4.14 23.74
C ASP A 269 13.75 -3.55 25.00
N CYS A 270 12.62 -4.13 25.42
CA CYS A 270 11.74 -3.63 26.47
C CYS A 270 12.07 -4.21 27.85
N ALA A 271 11.99 -3.38 28.89
CA ALA A 271 12.11 -3.83 30.27
C ALA A 271 11.03 -4.86 30.67
N SER A 272 9.86 -4.81 30.02
CA SER A 272 8.77 -5.76 30.22
C SER A 272 8.92 -7.06 29.42
N GLY A 273 9.93 -7.14 28.54
CA GLY A 273 10.12 -8.26 27.62
C GLY A 273 9.09 -8.34 26.48
N VAL A 274 8.20 -7.34 26.34
CA VAL A 274 7.12 -7.36 25.33
C VAL A 274 7.12 -6.09 24.50
N CYS A 275 7.22 -6.28 23.18
CA CYS A 275 7.11 -5.25 22.17
C CYS A 275 5.78 -5.39 21.41
N GLU A 276 4.79 -4.60 21.78
CA GLU A 276 3.44 -4.69 21.25
C GLU A 276 3.33 -4.03 19.87
N GLY A 277 2.76 -4.74 18.90
CA GLY A 277 2.56 -4.24 17.53
C GLY A 277 3.77 -4.41 16.60
N ALA A 278 4.90 -4.94 17.10
CA ALA A 278 6.04 -5.26 16.24
C ALA A 278 5.69 -6.38 15.25
N VAL A 279 6.12 -6.23 14.00
CA VAL A 279 5.88 -7.18 12.92
C VAL A 279 7.21 -7.60 12.30
N LEU A 280 7.47 -8.91 12.28
CA LEU A 280 8.62 -9.52 11.62
C LEU A 280 8.13 -10.32 10.41
N ARG A 281 8.44 -9.84 9.19
CA ARG A 281 8.15 -10.56 7.94
C ARG A 281 9.38 -11.33 7.50
N SER A 282 9.18 -12.59 7.09
CA SER A 282 10.24 -13.44 6.55
C SER A 282 10.16 -13.57 5.02
N SER A 283 11.31 -13.53 4.35
CA SER A 283 11.39 -13.68 2.88
C SER A 283 11.16 -15.12 2.40
N SER A 284 11.31 -16.13 3.26
CA SER A 284 11.38 -17.53 2.82
C SER A 284 10.07 -18.32 2.91
N SER A 285 8.95 -17.70 3.28
CA SER A 285 7.66 -18.39 3.25
C SER A 285 6.80 -17.90 2.09
N SER A 286 6.79 -18.67 1.00
CA SER A 286 5.68 -18.70 0.03
C SER A 286 4.33 -19.14 0.66
N GLN A 287 4.26 -19.22 1.99
CA GLN A 287 3.11 -19.64 2.79
C GLN A 287 2.75 -18.64 3.91
N GLY A 288 3.36 -17.45 3.96
CA GLY A 288 2.93 -16.39 4.88
C GLY A 288 3.10 -16.72 6.37
N VAL A 289 4.08 -17.54 6.74
CA VAL A 289 4.38 -17.83 8.15
C VAL A 289 5.12 -16.64 8.75
N SER A 290 4.44 -15.89 9.62
CA SER A 290 5.04 -14.85 10.45
C SER A 290 6.03 -15.46 11.43
N CYS A 291 7.18 -14.81 11.65
CA CYS A 291 8.02 -15.17 12.80
C CYS A 291 7.19 -14.83 14.07
N PRO A 292 7.26 -15.62 15.15
CA PRO A 292 6.62 -15.26 16.41
C PRO A 292 7.03 -13.85 16.85
N ALA A 293 6.10 -13.07 17.43
CA ALA A 293 6.45 -11.74 17.95
C ALA A 293 7.47 -11.80 19.11
N ASP A 294 7.47 -12.92 19.84
CA ASP A 294 8.41 -13.23 20.93
C ASP A 294 9.71 -13.88 20.41
N PHE A 295 10.09 -13.62 19.16
CA PHE A 295 11.25 -14.25 18.56
C PHE A 295 12.56 -13.60 19.02
N ASP A 296 13.30 -14.31 19.87
CA ASP A 296 14.61 -13.90 20.41
C ASP A 296 15.78 -14.02 19.41
N GLY A 297 15.52 -13.96 18.09
CA GLY A 297 16.59 -13.95 17.08
C GLY A 297 17.27 -15.30 16.82
N GLY A 298 16.56 -16.43 17.00
CA GLY A 298 17.10 -17.75 16.68
C GLY A 298 17.48 -17.94 15.18
N PRO A 299 18.33 -18.92 14.84
CA PRO A 299 18.92 -19.06 13.49
C PRO A 299 17.95 -19.50 12.38
N SER A 300 16.64 -19.64 12.65
CA SER A 300 15.68 -20.25 11.72
C SER A 300 14.71 -19.27 11.03
N CYS A 301 14.71 -17.97 11.35
CA CYS A 301 13.85 -17.00 10.66
C CYS A 301 14.69 -16.01 9.84
N ASN A 302 14.60 -16.11 8.51
CA ASN A 302 15.17 -15.12 7.61
C ASN A 302 14.26 -13.89 7.59
N VAL A 303 14.48 -12.94 8.49
CA VAL A 303 13.67 -11.72 8.58
C VAL A 303 14.05 -10.79 7.43
N SER A 304 13.08 -10.48 6.58
CA SER A 304 13.24 -9.59 5.43
C SER A 304 12.76 -8.18 5.71
N MET A 305 11.86 -8.00 6.68
CA MET A 305 11.36 -6.68 7.07
C MET A 305 10.93 -6.69 8.53
N VAL A 306 11.31 -5.65 9.24
CA VAL A 306 10.91 -5.41 10.62
C VAL A 306 10.16 -4.10 10.70
N ARG A 307 8.98 -4.12 11.31
CA ARG A 307 8.27 -2.92 11.73
C ARG A 307 8.17 -2.90 13.24
N GLY A 308 8.55 -1.78 13.83
CA GLY A 308 8.59 -1.57 15.26
C GLY A 308 7.21 -1.47 15.89
N GLY A 309 7.17 -1.75 17.18
CA GLY A 309 6.04 -1.59 18.06
C GLY A 309 6.36 -0.66 19.23
N THR A 310 5.63 -0.83 20.33
CA THR A 310 5.86 -0.09 21.57
C THR A 310 5.99 -1.04 22.76
N CYS A 311 6.87 -0.70 23.69
CA CYS A 311 7.05 -1.48 24.91
C CYS A 311 5.79 -1.40 25.79
N ARG A 312 5.35 -2.55 26.30
CA ARG A 312 4.22 -2.63 27.24
C ARG A 312 4.62 -2.21 28.65
#